data_AF-A0A8B5XVD0-F1
#
_entry.id   AF-A0A8B5XVD0-F1
#
_cell.length_a   1.000
_cell.length_b   1.000
_cell.length_c   1.000
_cell.angle_alpha   90.00
_cell.angle_beta   90.00
_cell.angle_gamma   90.00
#
_symmetry.space_group_name_H-M   'P 1'
#
loop_
_entity.id
_entity.type
_entity.pdbx_description
1 polymer ?
#
loop_
_entity_poly.entity_id
_entity_poly.type
_entity_poly.pdbx_seq_one_letter_code
_entity_poly.pdbx_strand_id
1 'polypeptide(L)'
;MDLKEQTISITKTLDFKAKSKQELFGDPKTFNSKRVISISQTLTQVLQHHLRHQNQLKLTLNELYHHDLNLVLCRDDGSFMPNSTLFNAFSRILKKAELPSLPIHSLRHTHAVLQLEAGADMKYVQERLGHGSLAITSDVYAHISKKLEKKNMDKFEEYTKAIID
;
A
#
# COMPACT_ATOMS: atom_id res chain seq x y z
N MET A 1 8.39 2.95 -10.21
CA MET A 1 7.85 1.57 -10.10
C MET A 1 8.53 0.74 -11.16
N ASP A 2 8.92 -0.47 -10.82
CA ASP A 2 9.46 -1.45 -11.75
C ASP A 2 8.49 -2.64 -11.83
N LEU A 3 7.77 -2.76 -12.94
CA LEU A 3 6.78 -3.83 -13.13
C LEU A 3 7.42 -5.15 -13.58
N LYS A 4 8.67 -5.14 -14.05
CA LYS A 4 9.39 -6.36 -14.42
C LYS A 4 9.91 -7.04 -13.15
N GLU A 5 10.53 -6.24 -12.28
CA GLU A 5 11.00 -6.69 -10.97
C GLU A 5 9.90 -6.74 -9.91
N GLN A 6 8.66 -6.36 -10.26
CA GLN A 6 7.52 -6.30 -9.35
C GLN A 6 7.80 -5.49 -8.07
N THR A 7 8.38 -4.30 -8.21
CA THR A 7 8.69 -3.43 -7.08
C THR A 7 8.14 -2.01 -7.21
N ILE A 8 7.80 -1.42 -6.07
CA ILE A 8 7.42 -0.02 -5.95
C ILE A 8 8.35 0.67 -4.95
N SER A 9 9.08 1.67 -5.41
CA SER A 9 9.87 2.57 -4.56
C SER A 9 8.98 3.67 -4.00
N ILE A 10 8.83 3.69 -2.68
CA ILE A 10 8.15 4.76 -1.95
C ILE A 10 9.23 5.75 -1.55
N THR A 11 9.28 6.91 -2.21
CA THR A 11 10.34 7.91 -2.00
C THR A 11 9.82 9.28 -1.62
N LYS A 12 8.55 9.58 -1.89
CA LYS A 12 7.88 10.87 -1.69
C LYS A 12 6.41 10.65 -1.33
N THR A 13 5.78 11.68 -0.77
CA THR A 13 4.33 11.71 -0.53
C THR A 13 3.75 12.96 -1.17
N LEU A 14 2.59 12.83 -1.81
CA LEU A 14 1.85 13.97 -2.33
C LEU A 14 1.25 14.77 -1.16
N ASP A 15 1.65 16.03 -0.99
CA ASP A 15 1.10 16.91 0.04
C ASP A 15 -0.08 17.70 -0.53
N PHE A 16 -1.28 17.30 -0.11
CA PHE A 16 -2.53 17.95 -0.52
C PHE A 16 -2.77 19.31 0.13
N LYS A 17 -1.90 19.74 1.06
CA LYS A 17 -1.93 21.08 1.65
C LYS A 17 -0.95 22.05 0.97
N ALA A 18 -0.19 21.58 0.00
CA ALA A 18 0.74 22.39 -0.78
C ALA A 18 0.02 23.56 -1.44
N LYS A 19 0.61 24.76 -1.34
CA LYS A 19 0.06 25.98 -1.96
C LYS A 19 0.59 26.19 -3.39
N SER A 20 1.65 25.49 -3.75
CA SER A 20 2.27 25.54 -5.07
C SER A 20 2.57 24.14 -5.62
N LYS A 21 2.73 24.01 -6.95
CA LYS A 21 3.13 22.74 -7.59
C LYS A 21 4.50 22.25 -7.11
N GLN A 22 5.38 23.16 -6.69
CA GLN A 22 6.72 22.86 -6.19
C GLN A 22 6.67 22.23 -4.78
N GLU A 23 5.66 22.57 -3.99
CA GLU A 23 5.39 21.99 -2.67
C GLU A 23 4.59 20.68 -2.72
N LEU A 24 4.03 20.33 -3.90
CA LEU A 24 3.09 19.23 -4.06
C LEU A 24 3.72 17.86 -3.72
N PHE A 25 5.03 17.72 -3.90
CA PHE A 25 5.78 16.55 -3.45
C PHE A 25 6.70 16.95 -2.30
N GLY A 26 6.22 16.77 -1.07
CA GLY A 26 7.07 16.89 0.11
C GLY A 26 8.07 15.74 0.19
N ASP A 27 9.27 16.03 0.71
CA ASP A 27 10.12 14.97 1.22
C ASP A 27 9.37 14.24 2.33
N PRO A 28 9.46 12.91 2.38
CA PRO A 28 8.75 12.19 3.40
C PRO A 28 9.36 12.54 4.77
N LYS A 29 8.49 12.88 5.74
CA LYS A 29 8.82 13.62 6.99
C LYS A 29 9.89 12.98 7.89
N THR A 30 10.41 11.79 7.58
CA THR A 30 11.45 11.08 8.32
C THR A 30 12.34 10.24 7.39
N PHE A 31 13.62 10.07 7.73
CA PHE A 31 14.62 9.29 6.96
C PHE A 31 14.18 7.83 6.66
N ASN A 32 13.44 7.20 7.59
CA ASN A 32 12.97 5.79 7.49
C ASN A 32 11.76 5.56 6.58
N SER A 33 11.28 6.58 5.89
CA SER A 33 10.08 6.50 5.05
C SER A 33 10.36 6.02 3.62
N LYS A 34 11.62 6.17 3.15
CA LYS A 34 12.07 5.67 1.86
C LYS A 34 12.23 4.16 1.92
N ARG A 35 11.49 3.44 1.08
CA ARG A 35 11.52 1.98 1.04
C ARG A 35 11.13 1.44 -0.32
N VAL A 36 11.54 0.22 -0.61
CA VAL A 36 11.09 -0.54 -1.77
C VAL A 36 10.19 -1.66 -1.26
N ILE A 37 9.02 -1.81 -1.87
CA ILE A 37 8.10 -2.91 -1.57
C ILE A 37 7.93 -3.78 -2.81
N SER A 38 7.97 -5.10 -2.63
CA SER A 38 7.56 -6.04 -3.67
C SER A 38 6.03 -6.07 -3.77
N ILE A 39 5.51 -6.22 -4.99
CA ILE A 39 4.08 -6.33 -5.28
C ILE A 39 3.77 -7.71 -5.87
N SER A 40 2.53 -8.16 -5.71
CA SER A 40 2.11 -9.44 -6.30
C SER A 40 1.99 -9.35 -7.82
N GLN A 41 2.04 -10.50 -8.47
CA GLN A 41 1.76 -10.60 -9.91
C GLN A 41 0.36 -10.06 -10.25
N THR A 42 -0.64 -10.31 -9.40
CA THR A 42 -2.00 -9.79 -9.58
C THR A 42 -2.02 -8.26 -9.60
N LEU A 43 -1.35 -7.60 -8.64
CA LEU A 43 -1.29 -6.14 -8.62
C LEU A 43 -0.51 -5.59 -9.82
N THR A 44 0.55 -6.30 -10.24
CA THR A 44 1.34 -5.96 -11.43
C THR A 44 0.45 -5.95 -12.68
N GLN A 45 -0.40 -6.96 -12.87
CA GLN A 45 -1.34 -7.05 -13.99
C GLN A 45 -2.38 -5.92 -13.97
N VAL A 46 -2.94 -5.62 -12.80
CA VAL A 46 -3.89 -4.50 -12.63
C VAL A 46 -3.24 -3.17 -13.00
N LEU A 47 -2.00 -2.93 -12.56
CA LEU A 47 -1.27 -1.71 -12.87
C LEU A 47 -0.90 -1.63 -14.37
N GLN A 48 -0.52 -2.74 -14.99
CA GLN A 48 -0.28 -2.78 -16.44
C GLN A 48 -1.55 -2.43 -17.22
N HIS A 49 -2.70 -2.99 -16.84
CA HIS A 49 -3.98 -2.67 -17.48
C HIS A 49 -4.31 -1.17 -17.32
N HIS A 50 -4.17 -0.65 -16.11
CA HIS A 50 -4.40 0.77 -15.81
C HIS A 50 -3.49 1.69 -16.64
N LEU A 51 -2.20 1.38 -16.74
CA LEU A 51 -1.26 2.16 -17.55
C LEU A 51 -1.58 2.13 -19.04
N ARG A 52 -2.07 1.00 -19.58
CA ARG A 52 -2.53 0.94 -20.98
C ARG A 52 -3.70 1.88 -21.22
N HIS A 53 -4.68 1.87 -20.33
CA HIS A 53 -5.82 2.78 -20.40
C HIS A 53 -5.36 4.25 -20.30
N GLN A 54 -4.48 4.57 -19.35
CA GLN A 54 -3.93 5.91 -19.23
C GLN A 54 -3.16 6.35 -20.50
N ASN A 55 -2.43 5.45 -21.14
CA ASN A 55 -1.75 5.75 -22.41
C ASN A 55 -2.74 6.04 -23.54
N GLN A 56 -3.91 5.38 -23.57
CA GLN A 56 -4.97 5.73 -24.52
C GLN A 56 -5.51 7.14 -24.26
N LEU A 57 -5.71 7.51 -23.00
CA LEU A 57 -6.14 8.87 -22.62
C LEU A 57 -5.11 9.93 -23.01
N LYS A 58 -3.81 9.67 -22.78
CA LYS A 58 -2.71 10.53 -23.22
C LYS A 58 -2.75 10.78 -24.73
N LEU A 59 -2.96 9.73 -25.52
CA LEU A 59 -3.07 9.85 -26.98
C LEU A 59 -4.33 10.61 -27.42
N THR A 60 -5.45 10.37 -26.74
CA THR A 60 -6.75 10.97 -27.10
C THR A 60 -6.80 12.46 -26.77
N LEU A 61 -6.30 12.84 -25.61
CA LEU A 61 -6.34 14.21 -25.10
C LEU A 61 -5.16 15.05 -25.63
N ASN A 62 -4.05 14.43 -26.01
CA ASN A 62 -2.86 15.07 -26.57
C ASN A 62 -2.43 16.28 -25.72
N GLU A 63 -2.48 17.50 -26.27
CA GLU A 63 -2.10 18.73 -25.57
C GLU A 63 -2.95 19.05 -24.34
N LEU A 64 -4.16 18.51 -24.25
CA LEU A 64 -5.04 18.67 -23.09
C LEU A 64 -4.66 17.76 -21.92
N TYR A 65 -3.75 16.80 -22.13
CA TYR A 65 -3.28 15.93 -21.06
C TYR A 65 -2.15 16.59 -20.25
N HIS A 66 -2.29 16.59 -18.92
CA HIS A 66 -1.29 17.09 -17.99
C HIS A 66 -0.16 16.07 -17.78
N HIS A 67 0.97 16.32 -18.45
CA HIS A 67 2.16 15.45 -18.39
C HIS A 67 3.14 15.79 -17.26
N ASP A 68 2.99 16.94 -16.62
CA ASP A 68 3.96 17.50 -15.66
C ASP A 68 4.22 16.61 -14.43
N LEU A 69 3.17 15.98 -13.89
CA LEU A 69 3.29 15.13 -12.71
C LEU A 69 3.47 13.63 -13.04
N ASN A 70 3.06 13.21 -14.24
CA ASN A 70 3.06 11.83 -14.73
C ASN A 70 2.63 10.79 -13.67
N LEU A 71 1.54 11.09 -12.96
CA LEU A 71 1.03 10.27 -11.86
C LEU A 71 0.44 8.96 -12.40
N VAL A 72 0.61 7.87 -11.65
CA VAL A 72 -0.06 6.60 -11.98
C VAL A 72 -1.54 6.68 -11.64
N LEU A 73 -1.90 7.24 -10.48
CA LEU A 73 -3.28 7.46 -10.06
C LEU A 73 -3.60 8.95 -10.19
N CYS A 74 -4.33 9.31 -11.25
CA CYS A 74 -4.71 10.67 -11.59
C CYS A 74 -6.13 10.70 -12.13
N ARG A 75 -6.63 11.91 -12.41
CA ARG A 75 -7.82 12.09 -13.25
C ARG A 75 -7.49 11.73 -14.70
N ASP A 76 -8.52 11.62 -15.53
CA ASP A 76 -8.38 11.23 -16.93
C ASP A 76 -7.51 12.21 -17.75
N ASP A 77 -7.49 13.48 -17.33
CA ASP A 77 -6.66 14.55 -17.88
C ASP A 77 -5.22 14.56 -17.35
N GLY A 78 -4.81 13.61 -16.51
CA GLY A 78 -3.46 13.56 -15.92
C GLY A 78 -3.27 14.42 -14.67
N SER A 79 -4.24 15.27 -14.31
CA SER A 79 -4.16 16.09 -13.11
C SER A 79 -4.30 15.26 -11.83
N PHE A 80 -3.74 15.75 -10.72
CA PHE A 80 -3.81 15.03 -9.46
C PHE A 80 -5.26 14.92 -8.95
N MET A 81 -5.60 13.76 -8.41
CA MET A 81 -6.91 13.54 -7.81
C MET A 81 -6.95 14.13 -6.39
N PRO A 82 -7.90 15.01 -6.03
CA PRO A 82 -8.02 15.51 -4.67
C PRO A 82 -8.26 14.36 -3.68
N ASN A 83 -7.69 14.47 -2.48
CA ASN A 83 -7.88 13.49 -1.40
C ASN A 83 -9.36 13.14 -1.20
N SER A 84 -10.24 14.14 -1.17
CA SER A 84 -11.69 13.95 -0.99
C SER A 84 -12.29 12.98 -2.00
N THR A 85 -11.77 12.91 -3.23
CA THR A 85 -12.26 11.99 -4.25
C THR A 85 -12.05 10.54 -3.82
N LEU A 86 -10.87 10.24 -3.29
CA LEU A 86 -10.54 8.91 -2.78
C LEU A 86 -11.36 8.56 -1.53
N PHE A 87 -11.47 9.49 -0.57
CA PHE A 87 -12.29 9.27 0.64
C PHE A 87 -13.78 9.05 0.29
N ASN A 88 -14.34 9.89 -0.58
CA ASN A 88 -15.73 9.78 -1.00
C ASN A 88 -15.98 8.48 -1.78
N ALA A 89 -15.04 8.06 -2.64
CA ALA A 89 -15.13 6.78 -3.34
C ALA A 89 -15.12 5.61 -2.34
N PHE A 90 -14.22 5.64 -1.35
CA PHE A 90 -14.15 4.62 -0.33
C PHE A 90 -15.44 4.54 0.50
N SER A 91 -15.99 5.68 0.94
CA SER A 91 -17.28 5.72 1.66
C SER A 91 -18.44 5.15 0.83
N ARG A 92 -18.48 5.43 -0.49
CA ARG A 92 -19.49 4.83 -1.38
C ARG A 92 -19.33 3.31 -1.51
N ILE A 93 -18.10 2.82 -1.60
CA ILE A 93 -17.80 1.38 -1.67
C ILE A 93 -18.24 0.69 -0.37
N LEU A 94 -17.90 1.24 0.79
CA LEU A 94 -18.32 0.72 2.09
C LEU A 94 -19.85 0.64 2.21
N LYS A 95 -20.55 1.72 1.82
CA LYS A 95 -22.01 1.75 1.81
C LYS A 95 -22.61 0.67 0.91
N LYS A 96 -22.06 0.51 -0.31
CA LYS A 96 -22.52 -0.52 -1.26
C LYS A 96 -22.24 -1.95 -0.77
N ALA A 97 -21.18 -2.13 0.00
CA ALA A 97 -20.82 -3.41 0.62
C ALA A 97 -21.51 -3.64 1.98
N GLU A 98 -22.41 -2.74 2.41
CA GLU A 98 -23.10 -2.80 3.69
C GLU A 98 -22.15 -2.85 4.91
N LEU A 99 -20.99 -2.21 4.78
CA LEU A 99 -19.98 -2.11 5.83
C LEU A 99 -20.11 -0.80 6.61
N PRO A 100 -19.70 -0.78 7.90
CA PRO A 100 -19.64 0.45 8.67
C PRO A 100 -18.66 1.45 8.05
N SER A 101 -18.80 2.72 8.43
CA SER A 101 -17.82 3.74 8.06
C SER A 101 -16.45 3.37 8.64
N LEU A 102 -15.46 3.25 7.78
CA LEU A 102 -14.08 2.96 8.14
C LEU A 102 -13.18 4.06 7.57
N PRO A 103 -12.10 4.43 8.26
CA PRO A 103 -11.12 5.33 7.70
C PRO A 103 -10.33 4.60 6.61
N ILE A 104 -9.84 5.31 5.59
CA ILE A 104 -9.15 4.67 4.46
C ILE A 104 -7.87 3.92 4.85
N HIS A 105 -7.21 4.35 5.94
CA HIS A 105 -6.03 3.66 6.45
C HIS A 105 -6.35 2.28 7.03
N SER A 106 -7.63 1.94 7.27
CA SER A 106 -8.06 0.59 7.62
C SER A 106 -7.58 -0.45 6.59
N LEU A 107 -7.55 -0.11 5.30
CA LEU A 107 -7.03 -1.00 4.24
C LEU A 107 -5.56 -1.38 4.48
N ARG A 108 -4.75 -0.45 5.01
CA ARG A 108 -3.35 -0.71 5.38
C ARG A 108 -3.27 -1.67 6.58
N HIS A 109 -4.15 -1.51 7.56
CA HIS A 109 -4.24 -2.43 8.69
C HIS A 109 -4.66 -3.82 8.24
N THR A 110 -5.68 -3.93 7.39
CA THR A 110 -6.11 -5.21 6.80
C THR A 110 -4.96 -5.88 6.04
N HIS A 111 -4.20 -5.13 5.23
CA HIS A 111 -3.01 -5.65 4.55
C HIS A 111 -1.98 -6.23 5.52
N ALA A 112 -1.74 -5.56 6.66
CA ALA A 112 -0.81 -6.03 7.69
C ALA A 112 -1.29 -7.33 8.34
N VAL A 113 -2.57 -7.37 8.76
CA VAL A 113 -3.21 -8.54 9.37
C VAL A 113 -3.13 -9.74 8.44
N LEU A 114 -3.54 -9.58 7.17
CA LEU A 114 -3.55 -10.67 6.19
C LEU A 114 -2.15 -11.24 5.93
N GLN A 115 -1.11 -10.40 5.89
CA GLN A 115 0.27 -10.87 5.76
C GLN A 115 0.72 -11.69 6.96
N LEU A 116 0.39 -11.24 8.18
CA LEU A 116 0.73 -11.97 9.41
C LEU A 116 -0.03 -13.30 9.50
N GLU A 117 -1.31 -13.33 9.13
CA GLU A 117 -2.10 -14.56 9.10
C GLU A 117 -1.58 -15.56 8.05
N ALA A 118 -1.10 -15.06 6.91
CA ALA A 118 -0.39 -15.85 5.90
C ALA A 118 0.97 -16.38 6.40
N GLY A 119 1.45 -15.92 7.56
CA GLY A 119 2.69 -16.37 8.20
C GLY A 119 3.91 -15.54 7.84
N ALA A 120 3.73 -14.32 7.33
CA ALA A 120 4.84 -13.39 7.12
C ALA A 120 5.48 -13.01 8.46
N ASP A 121 6.79 -12.80 8.43
CA ASP A 121 7.53 -12.34 9.59
C ASP A 121 7.11 -10.92 10.00
N MET A 122 7.11 -10.67 11.31
CA MET A 122 6.66 -9.40 11.86
C MET A 122 7.58 -8.23 11.47
N LYS A 123 8.90 -8.46 11.51
CA LYS A 123 9.88 -7.46 11.12
C LYS A 123 9.69 -7.10 9.64
N TYR A 124 9.45 -8.09 8.79
CA TYR A 124 9.11 -7.87 7.39
C TYR A 124 7.86 -7.00 7.21
N VAL A 125 6.76 -7.28 7.92
CA VAL A 125 5.54 -6.47 7.84
C VAL A 125 5.79 -5.03 8.33
N GLN A 126 6.53 -4.85 9.43
CA GLN A 126 6.89 -3.53 9.95
C GLN A 126 7.67 -2.70 8.93
N GLU A 127 8.69 -3.28 8.31
CA GLU A 127 9.53 -2.63 7.30
C GLU A 127 8.73 -2.28 6.04
N ARG A 128 7.89 -3.20 5.57
CA ARG A 128 6.97 -2.98 4.44
C ARG A 128 6.05 -1.78 4.67
N LEU A 129 5.58 -1.62 5.91
CA LEU A 129 4.75 -0.50 6.33
C LEU A 129 5.58 0.74 6.72
N GLY A 130 6.91 0.71 6.73
CA GLY A 130 7.72 1.87 7.13
C GLY A 130 7.34 2.43 8.51
N HIS A 131 6.88 1.59 9.43
CA HIS A 131 6.56 2.00 10.80
C HIS A 131 7.86 2.12 11.60
N GLY A 132 8.22 3.36 11.95
CA GLY A 132 9.42 3.65 12.74
C GLY A 132 9.37 3.11 14.17
N SER A 133 8.18 2.85 14.72
CA SER A 133 8.00 2.22 16.03
C SER A 133 7.10 0.98 15.93
N LEU A 134 7.37 -0.02 16.79
CA LEU A 134 6.56 -1.24 16.94
C LEU A 134 5.17 -0.97 17.52
N ALA A 135 4.86 0.24 18.00
CA ALA A 135 3.61 0.54 18.69
C ALA A 135 2.37 0.37 17.79
N ILE A 136 2.42 0.82 16.53
CA ILE A 136 1.32 0.63 15.56
C ILE A 136 1.18 -0.86 15.20
N THR A 137 2.28 -1.60 15.26
CA THR A 137 2.36 -3.04 15.02
C THR A 137 1.77 -3.84 16.20
N SER A 138 1.82 -3.30 17.42
CA SER A 138 1.35 -3.95 18.65
C SER A 138 -0.17 -4.12 18.69
N ASP A 139 -0.96 -3.13 18.24
CA ASP A 139 -2.43 -3.22 18.20
C ASP A 139 -2.89 -4.30 17.22
N VAL A 140 -2.20 -4.43 16.08
CA VAL A 140 -2.41 -5.50 15.10
C VAL A 140 -2.02 -6.86 15.72
N TYR A 141 -0.96 -6.90 16.51
CA TYR A 141 -0.47 -8.13 17.15
C TYR A 141 -1.39 -8.63 18.25
N ALA A 142 -1.96 -7.74 19.05
CA ALA A 142 -2.86 -8.09 20.16
C ALA A 142 -4.04 -8.95 19.70
N HIS A 143 -4.54 -8.73 18.48
CA HIS A 143 -5.64 -9.50 17.92
C HIS A 143 -5.21 -10.89 17.38
N ILE A 144 -4.00 -11.01 16.83
CA ILE A 144 -3.56 -12.23 16.12
C ILE A 144 -2.72 -13.17 17.01
N SER A 145 -2.16 -12.68 18.13
CA SER A 145 -1.16 -13.41 18.93
C SER A 145 -1.61 -14.80 19.36
N LYS A 146 -2.88 -14.98 19.76
CA LYS A 146 -3.40 -16.30 20.17
C LYS A 146 -3.40 -17.34 19.05
N LYS A 147 -3.64 -16.92 17.81
CA LYS A 147 -3.65 -17.80 16.63
C LYS A 147 -2.23 -18.11 16.15
N LEU A 148 -1.34 -17.12 16.26
CA LEU A 148 0.09 -17.27 15.94
C LEU A 148 0.83 -18.13 16.95
N GLU A 149 0.51 -18.03 18.24
CA GLU A 149 1.21 -18.73 19.32
C GLU A 149 1.15 -20.25 19.14
N LYS A 150 -0.04 -20.83 18.99
CA LYS A 150 -0.18 -22.26 18.69
C LYS A 150 0.56 -22.67 17.40
N LYS A 151 0.37 -21.92 16.31
CA LYS A 151 1.03 -22.21 15.02
C LYS A 151 2.56 -22.14 15.10
N ASN A 152 3.09 -21.22 15.90
CA ASN A 152 4.53 -21.08 16.11
C ASN A 152 5.09 -22.20 16.98
N MET A 153 4.32 -22.68 17.96
CA MET A 153 4.70 -23.84 18.77
C MET A 153 4.74 -25.12 17.93
N ASP A 154 3.73 -25.33 17.08
CA ASP A 154 3.69 -26.48 16.15
C ASP A 154 4.92 -26.49 15.22
N LYS A 155 5.28 -25.32 14.65
CA LYS A 155 6.48 -25.16 13.82
C LYS A 155 7.78 -25.40 14.59
N PHE A 156 7.85 -24.94 15.83
CA PHE A 156 9.01 -25.17 16.68
C PHE A 156 9.16 -26.66 16.99
N GLU A 157 8.09 -27.35 17.31
CA GLU A 157 8.11 -28.80 17.55
C GLU A 157 8.55 -29.57 16.30
N GLU A 158 8.02 -29.24 15.12
CA GLU A 158 8.40 -29.83 13.84
C GLU A 158 9.90 -29.64 13.56
N TYR A 159 10.42 -28.41 13.72
CA TYR A 159 11.83 -28.11 13.51
C TYR A 159 12.73 -28.83 14.52
N THR A 160 12.32 -28.92 15.78
CA THR A 160 13.12 -29.56 16.82
C THR A 160 13.19 -31.08 16.63
N LYS A 161 12.09 -31.72 16.19
CA LYS A 161 12.09 -33.14 15.80
C LYS A 161 13.07 -33.41 14.66
N ALA A 162 13.05 -32.58 13.62
CA ALA A 162 13.97 -32.70 12.48
C ALA A 162 15.46 -32.52 12.81
N ILE A 163 15.81 -31.98 13.99
CA ILE A 163 17.19 -31.86 14.48
C ILE A 163 17.58 -33.05 15.35
N ILE A 164 16.61 -33.59 16.10
CA ILE A 164 16.85 -34.65 17.08
C ILE A 164 16.83 -36.04 16.41
N ASP A 165 16.07 -36.19 15.33
CA ASP A 165 16.02 -37.38 14.46
C ASP A 165 17.12 -37.36 13.39
#